data_AF-A0A5C7L9Q6-F1
#
_entry.id   AF-A0A5C7L9Q6-F1
#
_cell.length_a   1.000
_cell.length_b   1.000
_cell.length_c   1.000
_cell.angle_alpha   90.00
_cell.angle_beta   90.00
_cell.angle_gamma   90.00
#
_symmetry.space_group_name_H-M   'P 1'
#
loop_
_entity.id
_entity.type
_entity.pdbx_description
1 polymer ?
#
loop_
_entity_poly.entity_id
_entity_poly.type
_entity_poly.pdbx_seq_one_letter_code
_entity_poly.pdbx_strand_id
1 'polypeptide(L)'
;MAKLLVKEVLLSYDAPLVVLANDKGARQYVGVNYADADNEDGGYKFYFSRAKPEMIGAFKEGSFDLLYILTKKNIGKYLCGETWASIGDELHTRPLESIPKHALPKPGLFIPASTKSASTASRFVHIDGRWGINDLRKFSDLVQDSYAFVFALTRRKASATRTDISDLFRKYPWRGGFSSVNFFDDLYRAIPQPERASISSIQYASPGTIELEMNKEVATLIHDMVVKINTAGSDVAAAYKDVHHWLAEKKWLGSTASELRISAKEKDELRDHISHLTTQFGLQQQQQYVLELAKDDPLGAVKILLAYYRRLERLADYVATGKAQELFVKN
;
A
#
# COMPACT_ATOMS: atom_id res chain seq x y z
N MET A 1 -32.56 2.40 -22.67
CA MET A 1 -31.36 3.26 -22.78
C MET A 1 -30.86 3.54 -21.38
N ALA A 2 -29.57 3.35 -21.10
CA ALA A 2 -29.01 3.70 -19.80
C ALA A 2 -28.44 5.13 -19.85
N LYS A 3 -28.70 5.91 -18.81
CA LYS A 3 -28.15 7.26 -18.67
C LYS A 3 -26.87 7.15 -17.84
N LEU A 4 -25.75 7.59 -18.42
CA LEU A 4 -24.46 7.62 -17.74
C LEU A 4 -24.05 9.06 -17.49
N LEU A 5 -23.36 9.28 -16.37
CA LEU A 5 -22.80 10.56 -15.97
C LEU A 5 -21.27 10.42 -15.91
N VAL A 6 -20.54 11.21 -16.70
CA VAL A 6 -19.08 11.24 -16.67
C VAL A 6 -18.61 11.79 -15.33
N LYS A 7 -17.75 11.03 -14.64
CA LYS A 7 -17.21 11.37 -13.32
C LYS A 7 -15.77 11.85 -13.36
N GLU A 8 -14.98 11.27 -14.25
CA GLU A 8 -13.55 11.49 -14.28
C GLU A 8 -13.02 11.19 -15.69
N VAL A 9 -12.03 11.97 -16.13
CA VAL A 9 -11.23 11.66 -17.31
C VAL A 9 -9.97 10.95 -16.82
N LEU A 10 -9.79 9.69 -17.23
CA LEU A 10 -8.72 8.81 -16.76
C LEU A 10 -7.46 8.90 -17.63
N LEU A 11 -7.64 9.13 -18.95
CA LEU A 11 -6.56 9.31 -19.91
C LEU A 11 -6.95 10.41 -20.89
N SER A 12 -6.05 11.34 -21.15
CA SER A 12 -6.17 12.36 -22.19
C SER A 12 -4.82 12.56 -22.87
N TYR A 13 -4.85 12.97 -24.15
CA TYR A 13 -3.70 13.20 -25.04
C TYR A 13 -2.83 11.95 -25.34
N ASP A 14 -2.39 11.80 -26.59
CA ASP A 14 -1.57 10.70 -27.16
C ASP A 14 -2.09 9.24 -27.02
N ALA A 15 -3.25 9.06 -26.39
CA ALA A 15 -3.95 7.81 -26.19
C ALA A 15 -5.46 7.99 -26.47
N PRO A 16 -6.23 6.91 -26.71
CA PRO A 16 -7.68 7.02 -26.79
C PRO A 16 -8.22 7.66 -25.50
N LEU A 17 -9.15 8.60 -25.62
CA LEU A 17 -9.76 9.28 -24.48
C LEU A 17 -10.51 8.25 -23.63
N VAL A 18 -10.16 8.16 -22.34
CA VAL A 18 -10.77 7.21 -21.40
C VAL A 18 -11.46 7.96 -20.28
N VAL A 19 -12.70 7.58 -19.99
CA VAL A 19 -13.51 8.18 -18.94
C VAL A 19 -14.04 7.14 -17.96
N LEU A 20 -14.25 7.56 -16.72
CA LEU A 20 -15.07 6.85 -15.76
C LEU A 20 -16.46 7.47 -15.76
N ALA A 21 -17.50 6.65 -15.91
CA ALA A 21 -18.88 7.10 -15.84
C ALA A 21 -19.71 6.23 -14.91
N ASN A 22 -20.74 6.81 -14.31
CA ASN A 22 -21.67 6.11 -13.43
C ASN A 22 -23.09 6.17 -13.95
N ASP A 23 -23.88 5.12 -13.70
CA ASP A 23 -25.33 5.21 -13.86
C ASP A 23 -26.03 5.69 -12.58
N LYS A 24 -27.35 5.83 -12.63
CA LYS A 24 -28.19 6.22 -11.46
C LYS A 24 -28.06 5.28 -10.26
N GLY A 25 -27.68 4.03 -10.49
CA GLY A 25 -27.48 3.02 -9.43
C GLY A 25 -26.04 2.98 -8.91
N ALA A 26 -25.22 4.00 -9.19
CA ALA A 26 -23.79 4.07 -8.86
C ALA A 26 -22.95 2.92 -9.44
N ARG A 27 -23.43 2.24 -10.48
CA ARG A 27 -22.64 1.24 -11.20
C ARG A 27 -21.63 1.95 -12.09
N GLN A 28 -20.39 1.48 -12.06
CA GLN A 28 -19.26 2.12 -12.72
C GLN A 28 -18.99 1.52 -14.10
N TYR A 29 -18.62 2.39 -15.03
CA TYR A 29 -18.34 2.09 -16.42
C TYR A 29 -17.04 2.75 -16.86
N VAL A 30 -16.17 2.00 -17.53
CA VAL A 30 -15.02 2.54 -18.25
C VAL A 30 -15.44 2.82 -19.68
N GLY A 31 -15.43 4.09 -20.06
CA GLY A 31 -15.69 4.56 -21.41
C GLY A 31 -14.39 4.73 -22.18
N VAL A 32 -14.34 4.26 -23.42
CA VAL A 32 -13.21 4.49 -24.33
C VAL A 32 -13.70 5.08 -25.63
N ASN A 33 -13.06 6.17 -26.03
CA ASN A 33 -13.27 6.78 -27.32
C ASN A 33 -12.68 5.90 -28.43
N TYR A 34 -13.43 5.70 -29.50
CA TYR A 34 -12.99 4.90 -30.65
C TYR A 34 -13.13 5.63 -32.00
N ALA A 35 -13.76 6.80 -32.01
CA ALA A 35 -13.86 7.65 -33.19
C ALA A 35 -14.14 9.09 -32.76
N ASP A 36 -13.54 10.02 -33.49
CA ASP A 36 -13.76 11.45 -33.31
C ASP A 36 -15.18 11.85 -33.75
N ALA A 37 -15.55 13.08 -33.41
CA ALA A 37 -16.79 13.67 -33.87
C ALA A 37 -16.78 13.77 -35.40
N ASP A 38 -17.83 13.24 -36.05
CA ASP A 38 -17.94 13.34 -37.52
C ASP A 38 -18.19 14.79 -37.98
N ASN A 39 -18.71 15.67 -37.09
CA ASN A 39 -19.13 17.05 -37.36
C ASN A 39 -18.74 17.98 -36.18
N GLU A 40 -18.62 19.31 -36.40
CA GLU A 40 -18.27 20.31 -35.36
C GLU A 40 -19.21 20.32 -34.13
N ASP A 41 -20.47 19.91 -34.31
CA ASP A 41 -21.48 19.79 -33.24
C ASP A 41 -21.56 18.38 -32.60
N GLY A 42 -20.82 17.40 -33.13
CA GLY A 42 -20.87 16.01 -32.69
C GLY A 42 -19.97 15.73 -31.49
N GLY A 43 -20.41 14.90 -30.56
CA GLY A 43 -19.53 14.42 -29.48
C GLY A 43 -18.62 13.28 -29.94
N TYR A 44 -17.57 13.00 -29.17
CA TYR A 44 -16.73 11.82 -29.35
C TYR A 44 -17.56 10.55 -29.20
N LYS A 45 -17.31 9.53 -30.03
CA LYS A 45 -18.00 8.24 -29.94
C LYS A 45 -17.31 7.35 -28.92
N PHE A 46 -18.08 6.87 -27.94
CA PHE A 46 -17.60 6.01 -26.87
C PHE A 46 -18.30 4.65 -26.87
N TYR A 47 -17.56 3.61 -26.49
CA TYR A 47 -18.14 2.41 -25.92
C TYR A 47 -17.81 2.33 -24.43
N PHE A 48 -18.68 1.68 -23.66
CA PHE A 48 -18.58 1.56 -22.22
C PHE A 48 -18.65 0.11 -21.78
N SER A 49 -17.71 -0.27 -20.93
CA SER A 49 -17.67 -1.57 -20.25
C SER A 49 -17.97 -1.38 -18.77
N ARG A 50 -18.89 -2.17 -18.24
CA ARG A 50 -19.20 -2.13 -16.81
C ARG A 50 -18.19 -2.99 -16.06
N ALA A 51 -17.64 -2.46 -14.97
CA ALA A 51 -16.81 -3.26 -14.07
C ALA A 51 -17.24 -3.07 -12.62
N LYS A 52 -16.80 -3.98 -11.74
CA LYS A 52 -17.02 -3.79 -10.29
C LYS A 52 -16.10 -2.69 -9.76
N PRO A 53 -16.51 -1.96 -8.71
CA PRO A 53 -15.68 -0.92 -8.12
C PRO A 53 -14.27 -1.37 -7.72
N GLU A 54 -14.13 -2.59 -7.18
CA GLU A 54 -12.82 -3.14 -6.83
C GLU A 54 -11.90 -3.33 -8.06
N MET A 55 -12.46 -3.66 -9.22
CA MET A 55 -11.69 -3.81 -10.45
C MET A 55 -11.32 -2.45 -11.06
N ILE A 56 -12.20 -1.45 -10.94
CA ILE A 56 -11.89 -0.07 -11.35
C ILE A 56 -10.75 0.47 -10.49
N GLY A 57 -10.78 0.24 -9.17
CA GLY A 57 -9.68 0.59 -8.27
C GLY A 57 -8.36 -0.03 -8.72
N ALA A 58 -8.33 -1.36 -8.90
CA ALA A 58 -7.13 -2.07 -9.33
C ALA A 58 -6.61 -1.63 -10.72
N PHE A 59 -7.50 -1.24 -11.64
CA PHE A 59 -7.13 -0.66 -12.94
C PHE A 59 -6.45 0.70 -12.79
N LYS A 60 -7.02 1.59 -11.96
CA LYS A 60 -6.41 2.90 -11.64
C LYS A 60 -5.08 2.77 -10.89
N GLU A 61 -4.84 1.62 -10.26
CA GLU A 61 -3.57 1.26 -9.63
C GLU A 61 -2.54 0.66 -10.60
N GLY A 62 -2.92 0.42 -11.86
CA GLY A 62 -2.03 -0.18 -12.86
C GLY A 62 -1.84 -1.70 -12.67
N SER A 63 -2.71 -2.38 -11.91
CA SER A 63 -2.61 -3.84 -11.71
C SER A 63 -2.82 -4.64 -13.00
N PHE A 64 -3.52 -4.04 -13.97
CA PHE A 64 -3.74 -4.58 -15.31
C PHE A 64 -4.08 -3.43 -16.26
N ASP A 65 -3.99 -3.69 -17.57
CA ASP A 65 -4.20 -2.69 -18.60
C ASP A 65 -5.69 -2.46 -18.93
N LEU A 66 -5.93 -1.43 -19.75
CA LEU A 66 -7.28 -1.06 -20.20
C LEU A 66 -7.95 -2.21 -20.98
N LEU A 67 -7.19 -2.93 -21.82
CA LEU A 67 -7.75 -4.03 -22.60
C LEU A 67 -8.31 -5.14 -21.70
N TYR A 68 -7.61 -5.46 -20.61
CA TYR A 68 -8.03 -6.49 -19.66
C TYR A 68 -9.32 -6.10 -18.94
N ILE A 69 -9.47 -4.86 -18.46
CA ILE A 69 -10.71 -4.45 -17.78
C ILE A 69 -11.91 -4.47 -18.72
N LEU A 70 -11.69 -4.06 -19.98
CA LEU A 70 -12.74 -4.02 -21.00
C LEU A 70 -13.19 -5.42 -21.42
N THR A 71 -12.29 -6.40 -21.48
CA THR A 71 -12.59 -7.70 -22.10
C THR A 71 -12.79 -8.85 -21.11
N LYS A 72 -12.00 -8.89 -20.02
CA LYS A 72 -12.00 -10.00 -19.05
C LYS A 72 -12.74 -9.68 -17.76
N LYS A 73 -12.96 -8.40 -17.46
CA LYS A 73 -13.64 -7.94 -16.23
C LYS A 73 -14.93 -7.18 -16.49
N ASN A 74 -15.39 -7.17 -17.75
CA ASN A 74 -16.70 -6.64 -18.12
C ASN A 74 -17.84 -7.43 -17.46
N ILE A 75 -18.89 -6.72 -17.06
CA ILE A 75 -20.10 -7.27 -16.49
C ILE A 75 -21.30 -6.89 -17.35
N GLY A 76 -21.87 -7.87 -18.04
CA GLY A 76 -23.05 -7.68 -18.86
C GLY A 76 -22.73 -7.13 -20.26
N LYS A 77 -23.69 -6.44 -20.87
CA LYS A 77 -23.55 -5.92 -22.23
C LYS A 77 -22.75 -4.62 -22.24
N TYR A 78 -21.99 -4.41 -23.32
CA TYR A 78 -21.39 -3.11 -23.59
C TYR A 78 -22.48 -2.09 -23.91
N LEU A 79 -22.14 -0.83 -23.74
CA LEU A 79 -22.97 0.29 -24.13
C LEU A 79 -22.19 1.16 -25.11
N CYS A 80 -22.87 1.94 -25.94
CA CYS A 80 -22.25 3.00 -26.72
C CYS A 80 -23.08 4.29 -26.69
N GLY A 81 -22.41 5.41 -26.89
CA GLY A 81 -23.00 6.74 -26.86
C GLY A 81 -22.00 7.80 -27.29
N GLU A 82 -22.45 9.04 -27.34
CA GLU A 82 -21.66 10.20 -27.75
C GLU A 82 -21.59 11.20 -26.60
N THR A 83 -20.40 11.78 -26.37
CA THR A 83 -20.16 12.77 -25.31
C THR A 83 -18.88 13.55 -25.59
N TRP A 84 -18.79 14.78 -25.09
CA TRP A 84 -17.56 15.55 -25.09
C TRP A 84 -16.59 15.14 -23.99
N ALA A 85 -16.95 14.13 -23.19
CA ALA A 85 -16.15 13.58 -22.09
C ALA A 85 -15.83 14.60 -21.00
N SER A 86 -16.64 15.66 -20.86
CA SER A 86 -16.48 16.62 -19.78
C SER A 86 -17.05 16.04 -18.49
N ILE A 87 -16.38 16.31 -17.37
CA ILE A 87 -16.88 15.88 -16.06
C ILE A 87 -18.24 16.54 -15.81
N GLY A 88 -19.25 15.72 -15.47
CA GLY A 88 -20.63 16.16 -15.32
C GLY A 88 -21.50 15.96 -16.56
N ASP A 89 -20.92 15.55 -17.70
CA ASP A 89 -21.70 15.26 -18.90
C ASP A 89 -22.61 14.06 -18.67
N GLU A 90 -23.89 14.25 -18.99
CA GLU A 90 -24.86 13.17 -19.06
C GLU A 90 -24.99 12.68 -20.50
N LEU A 91 -24.83 11.37 -20.71
CA LEU A 91 -25.01 10.77 -22.02
C LEU A 91 -26.06 9.67 -22.02
N HIS A 92 -26.78 9.59 -23.15
CA HIS A 92 -27.74 8.54 -23.42
C HIS A 92 -27.02 7.40 -24.15
N THR A 93 -27.13 6.19 -23.61
CA THR A 93 -26.48 5.03 -24.18
C THR A 93 -27.45 4.01 -24.75
N ARG A 94 -26.99 3.33 -25.80
CA ARG A 94 -27.64 2.16 -26.40
C ARG A 94 -26.79 0.90 -26.17
N PRO A 95 -27.40 -0.28 -26.04
CA PRO A 95 -26.66 -1.53 -25.92
C PRO A 95 -25.79 -1.78 -27.15
N LEU A 96 -24.61 -2.34 -26.93
CA LEU A 96 -23.67 -2.80 -27.94
C LEU A 96 -23.39 -4.29 -27.67
N GLU A 97 -23.59 -5.15 -28.67
CA GLU A 97 -23.42 -6.61 -28.50
C GLU A 97 -21.95 -6.99 -28.29
N SER A 98 -21.06 -6.40 -29.09
CA SER A 98 -19.62 -6.60 -28.97
C SER A 98 -18.88 -5.36 -29.43
N ILE A 99 -17.71 -5.12 -28.84
CA ILE A 99 -16.79 -4.07 -29.30
C ILE A 99 -16.05 -4.61 -30.53
N PRO A 100 -16.05 -3.89 -31.66
CA PRO A 100 -15.25 -4.28 -32.83
C PRO A 100 -13.77 -4.43 -32.46
N LYS A 101 -13.11 -5.48 -32.95
CA LYS A 101 -11.71 -5.77 -32.58
C LYS A 101 -10.74 -4.61 -32.86
N HIS A 102 -10.98 -3.84 -33.92
CA HIS A 102 -10.15 -2.69 -34.29
C HIS A 102 -10.36 -1.47 -33.38
N ALA A 103 -11.48 -1.41 -32.66
CA ALA A 103 -11.81 -0.34 -31.73
C ALA A 103 -11.27 -0.61 -30.31
N LEU A 104 -10.77 -1.83 -30.04
CA LEU A 104 -10.15 -2.14 -28.75
C LEU A 104 -8.78 -1.48 -28.63
N PRO A 105 -8.40 -1.00 -27.44
CA PRO A 105 -7.08 -0.45 -27.20
C PRO A 105 -6.03 -1.55 -27.35
N LYS A 106 -4.82 -1.14 -27.73
CA LYS A 106 -3.66 -2.04 -27.73
C LYS A 106 -3.33 -2.48 -26.29
N PRO A 107 -2.75 -3.68 -26.10
CA PRO A 107 -2.23 -4.10 -24.80
C PRO A 107 -1.19 -3.10 -24.26
N GLY A 108 -1.09 -2.99 -22.94
CA GLY A 108 -0.09 -2.16 -22.26
C GLY A 108 -0.49 -0.71 -22.02
N LEU A 109 -1.76 -0.34 -22.26
CA LEU A 109 -2.28 0.98 -21.91
C LEU A 109 -2.72 1.01 -20.43
N PHE A 110 -1.89 1.61 -19.58
CA PHE A 110 -2.16 1.81 -18.15
C PHE A 110 -2.54 3.27 -17.87
N ILE A 111 -3.26 3.49 -16.76
CA ILE A 111 -3.48 4.85 -16.27
C ILE A 111 -2.16 5.35 -15.64
N PRO A 112 -1.65 6.53 -16.02
CA PRO A 112 -0.50 7.14 -15.38
C PRO A 112 -0.71 7.23 -13.88
N ALA A 113 0.38 7.08 -13.12
CA ALA A 113 0.33 7.24 -11.68
C ALA A 113 -0.31 8.58 -11.31
N SER A 114 -1.24 8.56 -10.34
CA SER A 114 -1.91 9.76 -9.87
C SER A 114 -0.92 10.74 -9.23
N THR A 115 -1.32 12.01 -9.13
CA THR A 115 -0.53 13.04 -8.45
C THR A 115 -0.17 12.59 -7.05
N LYS A 116 1.13 12.38 -6.81
CA LYS A 116 1.65 11.92 -5.52
C LYS A 116 1.43 12.98 -4.45
N SER A 117 1.34 12.54 -3.19
CA SER A 117 1.32 13.45 -2.06
C SER A 117 2.58 14.32 -2.04
N ALA A 118 2.48 15.58 -1.60
CA ALA A 118 3.64 16.47 -1.43
C ALA A 118 4.73 15.91 -0.48
N SER A 119 4.34 14.95 0.38
CA SER A 119 5.24 14.25 1.30
C SER A 119 6.00 13.08 0.67
N THR A 120 5.63 12.65 -0.54
CA THR A 120 6.28 11.57 -1.29
C THR A 120 7.52 12.10 -2.01
N ALA A 121 8.58 11.29 -2.09
CA ALA A 121 9.71 11.52 -2.99
C ALA A 121 10.43 10.22 -3.35
N SER A 122 11.21 10.29 -4.44
CA SER A 122 12.17 9.27 -4.80
C SER A 122 13.19 9.02 -3.69
N ARG A 123 13.44 7.74 -3.47
CA ARG A 123 14.38 7.16 -2.51
C ARG A 123 15.07 6.00 -3.19
N PHE A 124 16.37 5.92 -3.03
CA PHE A 124 17.18 4.98 -3.76
C PHE A 124 17.69 3.89 -2.83
N VAL A 125 17.66 2.66 -3.31
CA VAL A 125 18.40 1.55 -2.72
C VAL A 125 19.51 1.19 -3.69
N HIS A 126 20.75 1.34 -3.27
CA HIS A 126 21.91 0.89 -4.03
C HIS A 126 22.10 -0.61 -3.81
N ILE A 127 22.01 -1.38 -4.88
CA ILE A 127 22.09 -2.84 -4.83
C ILE A 127 23.39 -3.34 -5.45
N ASP A 128 23.94 -4.40 -4.88
CA ASP A 128 25.15 -5.06 -5.39
C ASP A 128 25.10 -6.58 -5.17
N GLY A 129 26.07 -7.29 -5.75
CA GLY A 129 26.14 -8.74 -5.75
C GLY A 129 25.07 -9.40 -6.61
N ARG A 130 24.82 -10.68 -6.36
CA ARG A 130 23.82 -11.46 -7.09
C ARG A 130 22.49 -11.49 -6.33
N TRP A 131 21.45 -10.93 -6.95
CA TRP A 131 20.09 -11.03 -6.44
C TRP A 131 19.33 -12.13 -7.17
N GLY A 132 18.86 -13.12 -6.41
CA GLY A 132 17.88 -14.07 -6.93
C GLY A 132 16.48 -13.46 -6.96
N ILE A 133 15.57 -14.08 -7.72
CA ILE A 133 14.14 -13.70 -7.75
C ILE A 133 13.55 -13.64 -6.34
N ASN A 134 13.93 -14.61 -5.49
CA ASN A 134 13.47 -14.69 -4.12
C ASN A 134 14.05 -13.59 -3.21
N ASP A 135 15.25 -13.09 -3.51
CA ASP A 135 15.84 -11.98 -2.77
C ASP A 135 15.04 -10.70 -3.05
N LEU A 136 14.81 -10.39 -4.34
CA LEU A 136 14.02 -9.22 -4.73
C LEU A 136 12.61 -9.26 -4.13
N ARG A 137 11.92 -10.41 -4.23
CA ARG A 137 10.59 -10.57 -3.62
C ARG A 137 10.62 -10.33 -2.11
N LYS A 138 11.51 -11.02 -1.38
CA LYS A 138 11.60 -10.88 0.07
C LYS A 138 11.97 -9.46 0.49
N PHE A 139 12.89 -8.83 -0.24
CA PHE A 139 13.29 -7.45 0.00
C PHE A 139 12.09 -6.52 -0.18
N SER A 140 11.34 -6.63 -1.29
CA SER A 140 10.13 -5.86 -1.52
C SER A 140 9.07 -6.07 -0.44
N ASP A 141 8.85 -7.32 0.01
CA ASP A 141 7.93 -7.65 1.10
C ASP A 141 8.36 -6.96 2.42
N LEU A 142 9.65 -6.99 2.74
CA LEU A 142 10.19 -6.34 3.95
C LEU A 142 10.08 -4.82 3.89
N VAL A 143 10.39 -4.21 2.74
CA VAL A 143 10.22 -2.77 2.52
C VAL A 143 8.75 -2.38 2.67
N GLN A 144 7.84 -3.14 2.07
CA GLN A 144 6.39 -2.91 2.17
C GLN A 144 5.91 -2.96 3.62
N ASP A 145 6.24 -4.03 4.34
CA ASP A 145 5.82 -4.21 5.74
C ASP A 145 6.41 -3.12 6.64
N SER A 146 7.69 -2.80 6.46
CA SER A 146 8.34 -1.75 7.24
C SER A 146 7.75 -0.37 6.97
N TYR A 147 7.47 -0.07 5.70
CA TYR A 147 6.81 1.16 5.28
C TYR A 147 5.41 1.26 5.89
N ALA A 148 4.60 0.21 5.77
CA ALA A 148 3.22 0.22 6.24
C ALA A 148 3.12 0.50 7.73
N PHE A 149 3.99 -0.12 8.53
CA PHE A 149 4.01 0.07 9.97
C PHE A 149 4.34 1.50 10.36
N VAL A 150 5.45 2.04 9.87
CA VAL A 150 5.87 3.40 10.23
C VAL A 150 4.90 4.44 9.67
N PHE A 151 4.40 4.26 8.45
CA PHE A 151 3.38 5.13 7.86
C PHE A 151 2.10 5.20 8.71
N ALA A 152 1.62 4.04 9.18
CA ALA A 152 0.43 3.98 10.03
C ALA A 152 0.63 4.75 11.34
N LEU A 153 1.85 4.75 11.89
CA LEU A 153 2.16 5.46 13.13
C LEU A 153 2.39 6.97 12.94
N THR A 154 2.85 7.42 11.77
CA THR A 154 3.13 8.84 11.50
C THR A 154 1.89 9.64 11.05
N ARG A 155 0.93 9.02 10.36
CA ARG A 155 -0.25 9.71 9.78
C ARG A 155 -1.41 9.99 10.75
N ARG A 156 -1.11 10.39 11.99
CA ARG A 156 -2.06 10.65 13.11
C ARG A 156 -3.31 11.53 12.81
N LYS A 157 -3.33 12.30 11.71
CA LYS A 157 -4.26 13.45 11.52
C LYS A 157 -5.30 13.35 10.40
N ALA A 158 -5.40 12.27 9.61
CA ALA A 158 -6.46 12.16 8.60
C ALA A 158 -7.66 11.37 9.16
N SER A 159 -8.77 12.06 9.39
CA SER A 159 -9.92 11.64 10.23
C SER A 159 -10.71 10.40 9.80
N ALA A 160 -10.45 9.83 8.62
CA ALA A 160 -11.09 8.58 8.16
C ALA A 160 -10.24 7.33 8.44
N THR A 161 -8.91 7.44 8.48
CA THR A 161 -7.97 6.30 8.58
C THR A 161 -7.76 5.79 10.01
N ARG A 162 -8.12 6.59 11.03
CA ARG A 162 -7.81 6.31 12.44
C ARG A 162 -8.63 5.15 12.99
N THR A 163 -9.89 5.02 12.57
CA THR A 163 -10.78 3.93 12.98
C THR A 163 -10.26 2.60 12.43
N ASP A 164 -9.84 2.59 11.16
CA ASP A 164 -9.35 1.39 10.47
C ASP A 164 -8.05 0.84 11.10
N ILE A 165 -7.07 1.69 11.41
CA ILE A 165 -5.80 1.23 12.00
C ILE A 165 -6.03 0.70 13.42
N SER A 166 -6.84 1.38 14.25
CA SER A 166 -7.15 0.91 15.60
C SER A 166 -7.86 -0.44 15.59
N ASP A 167 -8.75 -0.67 14.64
CA ASP A 167 -9.45 -1.93 14.49
C ASP A 167 -8.50 -3.05 14.03
N LEU A 168 -7.54 -2.75 13.15
CA LEU A 168 -6.52 -3.72 12.73
C LEU A 168 -5.62 -4.19 13.89
N PHE A 169 -5.23 -3.30 14.81
CA PHE A 169 -4.45 -3.66 16.00
C PHE A 169 -5.24 -4.59 16.95
N ARG A 170 -6.57 -4.53 16.93
CA ARG A 170 -7.48 -5.36 17.76
C ARG A 170 -7.96 -6.64 17.07
N LYS A 171 -7.95 -6.67 15.74
CA LYS A 171 -8.51 -7.76 14.91
C LYS A 171 -7.83 -9.10 15.12
N TYR A 172 -6.52 -9.09 15.40
CA TYR A 172 -5.71 -10.31 15.40
C TYR A 172 -5.49 -10.86 16.81
N PRO A 173 -5.58 -12.20 17.01
CA PRO A 173 -5.39 -12.81 18.33
C PRO A 173 -3.92 -12.89 18.77
N TRP A 174 -2.95 -12.47 17.95
CA TRP A 174 -1.51 -12.45 18.26
C TRP A 174 -0.91 -13.77 18.80
N ARG A 175 -1.44 -14.92 18.37
CA ARG A 175 -0.99 -16.27 18.79
C ARG A 175 0.28 -16.76 18.08
N GLY A 176 0.66 -16.14 16.96
CA GLY A 176 1.82 -16.59 16.18
C GLY A 176 2.02 -15.86 14.85
N GLY A 177 2.89 -16.41 14.01
CA GLY A 177 3.36 -15.77 12.78
C GLY A 177 2.25 -15.44 11.76
N PHE A 178 1.20 -16.24 11.68
CA PHE A 178 0.06 -15.99 10.77
C PHE A 178 -0.68 -14.68 11.10
N SER A 179 -0.85 -14.37 12.40
CA SER A 179 -1.42 -13.10 12.83
C SER A 179 -0.56 -11.93 12.40
N SER A 180 0.77 -12.07 12.50
CA SER A 180 1.69 -11.03 12.05
C SER A 180 1.60 -10.82 10.55
N VAL A 181 1.65 -11.86 9.71
CA VAL A 181 1.63 -11.68 8.23
C VAL A 181 0.39 -10.90 7.78
N ASN A 182 -0.81 -11.38 8.14
CA ASN A 182 -2.05 -10.72 7.71
C ASN A 182 -2.20 -9.30 8.26
N PHE A 183 -1.63 -9.02 9.43
CA PHE A 183 -1.66 -7.67 10.00
C PHE A 183 -0.91 -6.66 9.12
N PHE A 184 0.32 -6.96 8.70
CA PHE A 184 1.08 -6.02 7.85
C PHE A 184 0.49 -5.91 6.45
N ASP A 185 -0.06 -7.01 5.90
CA ASP A 185 -0.80 -6.99 4.62
C ASP A 185 -2.03 -6.06 4.70
N ASP A 186 -2.84 -6.19 5.74
CA ASP A 186 -4.00 -5.33 5.96
C ASP A 186 -3.57 -3.87 6.20
N LEU A 187 -2.47 -3.66 6.92
CA LEU A 187 -1.94 -2.33 7.21
C LEU A 187 -1.53 -1.63 5.92
N TYR A 188 -0.85 -2.34 5.01
CA TYR A 188 -0.46 -1.80 3.72
C TYR A 188 -1.69 -1.47 2.85
N ARG A 189 -2.70 -2.34 2.85
CA ARG A 189 -3.96 -2.10 2.12
C ARG A 189 -4.72 -0.87 2.64
N ALA A 190 -4.63 -0.59 3.95
CA ALA A 190 -5.25 0.58 4.57
C ALA A 190 -4.58 1.91 4.18
N ILE A 191 -3.36 1.89 3.64
CA ILE A 191 -2.68 3.11 3.17
C ILE A 191 -3.40 3.67 1.93
N PRO A 192 -3.75 4.97 1.90
CA PRO A 192 -4.29 5.61 0.72
C PRO A 192 -3.34 5.47 -0.48
N GLN A 193 -3.89 5.15 -1.66
CA GLN A 193 -3.13 4.85 -2.87
C GLN A 193 -2.03 5.90 -3.20
N PRO A 194 -2.26 7.23 -3.17
CA PRO A 194 -1.23 8.22 -3.50
C PRO A 194 -0.06 8.28 -2.50
N GLU A 195 -0.17 7.56 -1.39
CA GLU A 195 0.80 7.51 -0.32
C GLU A 195 1.43 6.12 -0.13
N ARG A 196 0.99 5.12 -0.88
CA ARG A 196 1.63 3.79 -0.86
C ARG A 196 3.04 3.88 -1.45
N ALA A 197 3.97 3.16 -0.84
CA ALA A 197 5.29 2.98 -1.42
C ALA A 197 5.18 2.23 -2.74
N SER A 198 5.88 2.68 -3.77
CA SER A 198 5.89 2.05 -5.10
C SER A 198 7.28 2.05 -5.70
N ILE A 199 7.57 1.06 -6.54
CA ILE A 199 8.81 1.02 -7.32
C ILE A 199 8.59 1.86 -8.58
N SER A 200 9.42 2.87 -8.80
CA SER A 200 9.41 3.66 -10.04
C SER A 200 10.33 3.07 -11.09
N SER A 201 11.51 2.58 -10.68
CA SER A 201 12.48 1.97 -11.59
C SER A 201 13.35 0.94 -10.87
N ILE A 202 13.80 -0.06 -11.62
CA ILE A 202 14.84 -1.01 -11.20
C ILE A 202 15.89 -1.03 -12.30
N GLN A 203 17.09 -0.58 -11.98
CA GLN A 203 18.26 -0.80 -12.81
C GLN A 203 19.07 -1.95 -12.21
N TYR A 204 18.80 -3.16 -12.69
CA TYR A 204 19.57 -4.32 -12.28
C TYR A 204 20.91 -4.37 -13.03
N ALA A 205 21.94 -3.92 -12.34
CA ALA A 205 23.35 -4.11 -12.66
C ALA A 205 24.10 -4.31 -11.34
N SER A 206 25.35 -4.76 -11.36
CA SER A 206 26.22 -4.81 -10.17
C SER A 206 27.37 -3.84 -10.44
N PRO A 207 27.35 -2.62 -9.86
CA PRO A 207 26.31 -2.05 -8.99
C PRO A 207 25.04 -1.60 -9.74
N GLY A 208 23.92 -1.53 -9.03
CA GLY A 208 22.59 -1.19 -9.59
C GLY A 208 21.72 -0.42 -8.61
N THR A 209 20.49 -0.10 -8.99
CA THR A 209 19.58 0.73 -8.20
C THR A 209 18.14 0.25 -8.23
N ILE A 210 17.45 0.40 -7.09
CA ILE A 210 15.99 0.35 -6.99
C ILE A 210 15.52 1.74 -6.56
N GLU A 211 14.76 2.40 -7.42
CA GLU A 211 14.11 3.67 -7.09
C GLU A 211 12.70 3.41 -6.56
N LEU A 212 12.45 3.97 -5.40
CA LEU A 212 11.21 3.84 -4.65
C LEU A 212 10.60 5.21 -4.42
N GLU A 213 9.30 5.28 -4.54
CA GLU A 213 8.52 6.49 -4.31
C GLU A 213 7.73 6.31 -3.03
N MET A 214 8.14 7.03 -1.99
CA MET A 214 7.68 6.82 -0.62
C MET A 214 7.66 8.11 0.19
N ASN A 215 6.90 8.12 1.28
CA ASN A 215 6.89 9.25 2.21
C ASN A 215 8.30 9.51 2.79
N LYS A 216 8.76 10.76 2.70
CA LYS A 216 10.13 11.19 3.07
C LYS A 216 10.50 10.89 4.52
N GLU A 217 9.58 11.14 5.44
CA GLU A 217 9.79 10.98 6.89
C GLU A 217 9.80 9.49 7.25
N VAL A 218 8.87 8.73 6.69
CA VAL A 218 8.79 7.27 6.87
C VAL A 218 10.07 6.59 6.38
N ALA A 219 10.57 6.97 5.21
CA ALA A 219 11.81 6.46 4.64
C ALA A 219 13.02 6.66 5.59
N THR A 220 13.16 7.88 6.12
CA THR A 220 14.26 8.23 7.05
C THR A 220 14.17 7.42 8.34
N LEU A 221 12.99 7.30 8.94
CA LEU A 221 12.81 6.50 10.16
C LEU A 221 13.23 5.03 9.95
N ILE A 222 12.86 4.42 8.82
CA ILE A 222 13.24 3.03 8.53
C ILE A 222 14.75 2.91 8.29
N HIS A 223 15.33 3.82 7.51
CA HIS A 223 16.78 3.85 7.29
C HIS A 223 17.54 3.93 8.62
N ASP A 224 17.18 4.87 9.49
CA ASP A 224 17.89 5.09 10.75
C ASP A 224 17.77 3.88 11.69
N MET A 225 16.62 3.20 11.69
CA MET A 225 16.43 1.95 12.43
C MET A 225 17.32 0.82 11.88
N VAL A 226 17.39 0.64 10.56
CA VAL A 226 18.22 -0.40 9.95
C VAL A 226 19.71 -0.15 10.25
N VAL A 227 20.17 1.09 10.13
CA VAL A 227 21.54 1.47 10.48
C VAL A 227 21.83 1.13 11.95
N LYS A 228 20.94 1.51 12.87
CA LYS A 228 21.08 1.21 14.30
C LYS A 228 21.07 -0.29 14.64
N ILE A 229 20.38 -1.13 13.88
CA ILE A 229 20.38 -2.58 14.11
C ILE A 229 21.76 -3.18 13.78
N ASN A 230 22.42 -2.66 12.74
CA ASN A 230 23.72 -3.15 12.28
C ASN A 230 24.91 -2.57 13.07
N THR A 231 24.69 -1.68 14.04
CA THR A 231 25.79 -1.21 14.90
C THR A 231 26.21 -2.27 15.92
N ALA A 232 27.52 -2.35 16.18
CA ALA A 232 28.04 -3.20 17.25
C ALA A 232 27.46 -2.75 18.60
N GLY A 233 26.90 -3.68 19.36
CA GLY A 233 26.24 -3.36 20.64
C GLY A 233 24.90 -2.64 20.49
N SER A 234 24.19 -2.83 19.37
CA SER A 234 22.89 -2.21 19.10
C SER A 234 21.90 -2.28 20.29
N ASP A 235 21.56 -1.10 20.84
CA ASP A 235 20.53 -0.97 21.87
C ASP A 235 19.14 -1.43 21.38
N VAL A 236 18.89 -1.31 20.07
CA VAL A 236 17.66 -1.80 19.43
C VAL A 236 17.57 -3.33 19.55
N ALA A 237 18.68 -4.02 19.26
CA ALA A 237 18.76 -5.47 19.38
C ALA A 237 18.72 -5.94 20.84
N ALA A 238 19.36 -5.20 21.76
CA ALA A 238 19.30 -5.48 23.19
C ALA A 238 17.85 -5.37 23.71
N ALA A 239 17.17 -4.26 23.43
CA ALA A 239 15.78 -4.04 23.83
C ALA A 239 14.83 -5.12 23.29
N TYR A 240 14.99 -5.53 22.03
CA TYR A 240 14.23 -6.64 21.48
C TYR A 240 14.47 -7.94 22.27
N LYS A 241 15.73 -8.29 22.52
CA LYS A 241 16.10 -9.52 23.24
C LYS A 241 15.55 -9.53 24.66
N ASP A 242 15.68 -8.42 25.38
CA ASP A 242 15.24 -8.29 26.77
C ASP A 242 13.72 -8.47 26.88
N VAL A 243 12.96 -7.76 26.05
CA VAL A 243 11.49 -7.87 26.05
C VAL A 243 11.04 -9.24 25.56
N HIS A 244 11.67 -9.78 24.51
CA HIS A 244 11.35 -11.12 24.03
C HIS A 244 11.62 -12.18 25.10
N HIS A 245 12.73 -12.07 25.81
CA HIS A 245 13.10 -12.98 26.91
C HIS A 245 12.06 -12.93 28.03
N TRP A 246 11.67 -11.73 28.48
CA TRP A 246 10.64 -11.55 29.50
C TRP A 246 9.31 -12.23 29.11
N LEU A 247 8.86 -12.05 27.85
CA LEU A 247 7.65 -12.72 27.36
C LEU A 247 7.82 -14.25 27.28
N ALA A 248 9.04 -14.74 26.98
CA ALA A 248 9.36 -16.15 26.91
C ALA A 248 9.33 -16.83 28.28
N GLU A 249 9.93 -16.21 29.30
CA GLU A 249 9.93 -16.70 30.68
C GLU A 249 8.51 -16.85 31.23
N LYS A 250 7.64 -15.90 30.90
CA LYS A 250 6.21 -15.93 31.25
C LYS A 250 5.39 -16.88 30.39
N LYS A 251 5.96 -17.47 29.32
CA LYS A 251 5.29 -18.32 28.32
C LYS A 251 4.18 -17.59 27.55
N TRP A 252 4.31 -16.28 27.36
CA TRP A 252 3.27 -15.44 26.74
C TRP A 252 3.41 -15.28 25.23
N LEU A 253 4.55 -15.66 24.64
CA LEU A 253 4.81 -15.51 23.21
C LEU A 253 3.71 -16.13 22.32
N GLY A 254 3.19 -17.31 22.70
CA GLY A 254 2.13 -18.02 21.97
C GLY A 254 0.69 -17.75 22.45
N SER A 255 0.51 -16.98 23.51
CA SER A 255 -0.79 -16.81 24.18
C SER A 255 -1.45 -15.46 23.90
N THR A 256 -2.77 -15.38 24.02
CA THR A 256 -3.52 -14.12 23.89
C THR A 256 -3.75 -13.48 25.25
N ALA A 257 -4.04 -12.17 25.28
CA ALA A 257 -4.42 -11.50 26.52
C ALA A 257 -5.69 -12.11 27.17
N SER A 258 -6.61 -12.66 26.35
CA SER A 258 -7.83 -13.33 26.83
C SER A 258 -7.60 -14.73 27.42
N GLU A 259 -6.49 -15.39 27.05
CA GLU A 259 -6.09 -16.70 27.61
C GLU A 259 -5.33 -16.55 28.93
N LEU A 260 -4.81 -15.36 29.21
CA LEU A 260 -3.93 -15.08 30.32
C LEU A 260 -4.64 -14.29 31.41
N ARG A 261 -4.32 -14.59 32.67
CA ARG A 261 -4.71 -13.75 33.81
C ARG A 261 -3.64 -12.69 34.03
N ILE A 262 -3.66 -11.64 33.21
CA ILE A 262 -2.70 -10.53 33.30
C ILE A 262 -3.14 -9.57 34.41
N SER A 263 -2.32 -9.46 35.45
CA SER A 263 -2.55 -8.55 36.58
C SER A 263 -2.40 -7.07 36.18
N ALA A 264 -2.87 -6.15 37.04
CA ALA A 264 -2.68 -4.71 36.81
C ALA A 264 -1.19 -4.34 36.70
N LYS A 265 -0.36 -4.89 37.61
CA LYS A 265 1.10 -4.70 37.60
C LYS A 265 1.73 -5.15 36.28
N GLU A 266 1.35 -6.32 35.77
CA GLU A 266 1.89 -6.82 34.51
C GLU A 266 1.42 -6.01 33.29
N LYS A 267 0.23 -5.40 33.35
CA LYS A 267 -0.21 -4.46 32.31
C LYS A 267 0.66 -3.19 32.33
N ASP A 268 1.11 -2.75 33.50
CA ASP A 268 2.02 -1.62 33.61
C ASP A 268 3.42 -1.99 33.10
N GLU A 269 3.94 -3.16 33.47
CA GLU A 269 5.22 -3.69 32.94
C GLU A 269 5.18 -3.81 31.40
N LEU A 270 4.06 -4.25 30.81
CA LEU A 270 3.89 -4.27 29.35
C LEU A 270 3.92 -2.86 28.73
N ARG A 271 3.35 -1.85 29.39
CA ARG A 271 3.41 -0.45 28.91
C ARG A 271 4.81 0.13 29.00
N ASP A 272 5.57 -0.27 30.02
CA ASP A 272 6.98 0.09 30.14
C ASP A 272 7.80 -0.54 29.01
N HIS A 273 7.53 -1.81 28.67
CA HIS A 273 8.14 -2.46 27.51
C HIS A 273 7.77 -1.79 26.18
N ILE A 274 6.52 -1.38 25.99
CA ILE A 274 6.11 -0.59 24.81
C ILE A 274 6.95 0.69 24.73
N SER A 275 7.02 1.44 25.82
CA SER A 275 7.75 2.72 25.89
C SER A 275 9.25 2.54 25.63
N HIS A 276 9.83 1.49 26.21
CA HIS A 276 11.23 1.12 26.00
C HIS A 276 11.49 0.79 24.53
N LEU A 277 10.71 -0.11 23.93
CA LEU A 277 10.86 -0.49 22.52
C LEU A 277 10.67 0.70 21.58
N THR A 278 9.61 1.51 21.75
CA THR A 278 9.37 2.68 20.89
C THR A 278 10.49 3.70 21.01
N THR A 279 11.08 3.86 22.20
CA THR A 279 12.24 4.72 22.40
C THR A 279 13.46 4.20 21.63
N GLN A 280 13.80 2.93 21.80
CA GLN A 280 14.96 2.38 21.11
C GLN A 280 14.77 2.35 19.58
N PHE A 281 13.54 2.18 19.12
CA PHE A 281 13.20 2.17 17.69
C PHE A 281 13.17 3.58 17.08
N GLY A 282 13.41 4.65 17.84
CA GLY A 282 13.32 6.02 17.31
C GLY A 282 11.88 6.48 17.03
N LEU A 283 10.89 5.82 17.65
CA LEU A 283 9.46 6.09 17.51
C LEU A 283 8.90 6.82 18.75
N GLN A 284 9.73 7.59 19.46
CA GLN A 284 9.34 8.31 20.68
C GLN A 284 8.12 9.22 20.45
N GLN A 285 8.08 9.89 19.29
CA GLN A 285 6.99 10.79 18.94
C GLN A 285 5.65 10.04 18.74
N GLN A 286 5.72 8.75 18.38
CA GLN A 286 4.58 7.88 18.13
C GLN A 286 4.23 7.01 19.34
N GLN A 287 5.05 6.99 20.40
CA GLN A 287 4.86 6.17 21.60
C GLN A 287 3.45 6.32 22.18
N GLN A 288 2.98 7.56 22.36
CA GLN A 288 1.64 7.81 22.90
C GLN A 288 0.55 7.19 22.01
N TYR A 289 0.72 7.23 20.69
CA TYR A 289 -0.23 6.65 19.77
C TYR A 289 -0.20 5.12 19.81
N VAL A 290 0.99 4.51 19.92
CA VAL A 290 1.12 3.06 20.15
C VAL A 290 0.43 2.66 21.46
N LEU A 291 0.59 3.43 22.53
CA LEU A 291 -0.09 3.20 23.81
C LEU A 291 -1.61 3.35 23.71
N GLU A 292 -2.10 4.30 22.91
CA GLU A 292 -3.54 4.45 22.61
C GLU A 292 -4.09 3.23 21.87
N LEU A 293 -3.38 2.75 20.84
CA LEU A 293 -3.72 1.53 20.10
C LEU A 293 -3.70 0.29 21.00
N ALA A 294 -2.78 0.28 21.97
CA ALA A 294 -2.57 -0.80 22.93
C ALA A 294 -3.55 -0.80 24.11
N LYS A 295 -4.40 0.23 24.28
CA LYS A 295 -5.15 0.47 25.53
C LYS A 295 -5.89 -0.76 26.06
N ASP A 296 -6.47 -1.55 25.16
CA ASP A 296 -7.25 -2.74 25.49
C ASP A 296 -6.44 -4.05 25.38
N ASP A 297 -5.27 -4.02 24.74
CA ASP A 297 -4.38 -5.19 24.58
C ASP A 297 -2.88 -4.78 24.51
N PRO A 298 -2.26 -4.47 25.66
CA PRO A 298 -0.85 -4.11 25.72
C PRO A 298 0.08 -5.27 25.35
N LEU A 299 -0.35 -6.52 25.55
CA LEU A 299 0.43 -7.69 25.13
C LEU A 299 0.49 -7.79 23.60
N GLY A 300 -0.63 -7.59 22.91
CA GLY A 300 -0.70 -7.53 21.46
C GLY A 300 0.22 -6.45 20.90
N ALA A 301 0.20 -5.24 21.46
CA ALA A 301 1.07 -4.16 21.03
C ALA A 301 2.57 -4.46 21.17
N VAL A 302 3.00 -5.03 22.31
CA VAL A 302 4.39 -5.51 22.47
C VAL A 302 4.74 -6.53 21.39
N LYS A 303 3.86 -7.51 21.14
CA LYS A 303 4.10 -8.53 20.11
C LYS A 303 4.19 -7.96 18.70
N ILE A 304 3.42 -6.93 18.39
CA ILE A 304 3.51 -6.19 17.12
C ILE A 304 4.87 -5.52 16.99
N LEU A 305 5.34 -4.82 18.02
CA LEU A 305 6.67 -4.18 18.03
C LEU A 305 7.79 -5.22 17.85
N LEU A 306 7.71 -6.37 18.54
CA LEU A 306 8.64 -7.48 18.34
C LEU A 306 8.56 -8.05 16.92
N ALA A 307 7.36 -8.13 16.32
CA ALA A 307 7.16 -8.58 14.94
C ALA A 307 7.66 -7.60 13.89
N TYR A 308 7.61 -6.31 14.20
CA TYR A 308 8.19 -5.24 13.40
C TYR A 308 9.73 -5.28 13.45
N TYR A 309 10.32 -5.42 14.64
CA TYR A 309 11.77 -5.60 14.78
C TYR A 309 12.31 -6.74 13.92
N ARG A 310 11.68 -7.93 13.96
CA ARG A 310 12.12 -9.08 13.13
C ARG A 310 12.10 -8.82 11.63
N ARG A 311 11.31 -7.88 11.14
CA ARG A 311 11.29 -7.47 9.73
C ARG A 311 12.42 -6.49 9.44
N LEU A 312 12.61 -5.52 10.32
CA LEU A 312 13.74 -4.60 10.24
C LEU A 312 15.09 -5.33 10.32
N GLU A 313 15.21 -6.33 11.19
CA GLU A 313 16.40 -7.17 11.31
C GLU A 313 16.72 -7.87 9.98
N ARG A 314 15.71 -8.49 9.35
CA ARG A 314 15.89 -9.10 8.03
C ARG A 314 16.22 -8.08 6.93
N LEU A 315 15.70 -6.86 7.03
CA LEU A 315 16.05 -5.78 6.11
C LEU A 315 17.50 -5.30 6.36
N ALA A 316 17.91 -5.25 7.62
CA ALA A 316 19.27 -4.94 8.04
C ALA A 316 20.27 -6.00 7.59
N ASP A 317 19.88 -7.27 7.54
CA ASP A 317 20.71 -8.35 6.98
C ASP A 317 21.08 -8.10 5.51
N TYR A 318 20.19 -7.50 4.69
CA TYR A 318 20.54 -7.12 3.32
C TYR A 318 21.67 -6.09 3.28
N VAL A 319 21.70 -5.19 4.26
CA VAL A 319 22.77 -4.19 4.39
C VAL A 319 24.04 -4.81 4.93
N ALA A 320 23.94 -5.62 5.99
CA ALA A 320 25.08 -6.30 6.59
C ALA A 320 25.78 -7.27 5.62
N THR A 321 25.03 -7.88 4.70
CA THR A 321 25.59 -8.75 3.65
C THR A 321 26.14 -7.99 2.45
N GLY A 322 25.95 -6.67 2.37
CA GLY A 322 26.37 -5.83 1.25
C GLY A 322 25.50 -5.95 0.00
N LYS A 323 24.40 -6.72 0.04
CA LYS A 323 23.45 -6.82 -1.09
C LYS A 323 22.72 -5.50 -1.33
N ALA A 324 22.36 -4.79 -0.25
CA ALA A 324 21.85 -3.43 -0.28
C ALA A 324 22.89 -2.52 0.40
N GLN A 325 23.69 -1.80 -0.39
CA GLN A 325 24.79 -0.99 0.13
C GLN A 325 24.28 0.24 0.90
N GLU A 326 23.25 0.87 0.37
CA GLU A 326 22.60 2.04 1.00
C GLU A 326 21.09 1.92 0.83
N LEU A 327 20.34 2.22 1.89
CA LEU A 327 18.88 2.14 1.90
C LEU A 327 18.26 3.54 1.94
N PHE A 328 17.33 3.78 1.03
CA PHE A 328 16.48 4.98 1.01
C PHE A 328 17.27 6.30 1.08
N VAL A 329 18.37 6.38 0.34
CA VAL A 329 19.13 7.60 0.20
C VAL A 329 18.48 8.55 -0.79
N LYS A 330 18.86 9.82 -0.74
CA LYS A 330 18.59 10.78 -1.82
C LYS A 330 19.69 10.59 -2.87
N ASN A 331 19.32 10.66 -4.14
CA ASN A 331 20.30 10.66 -5.23
C ASN A 331 21.19 11.91 -5.18
#